data_AF-A0A7S0NYZ9-F1
#
_entry.id   AF-A0A7S0NYZ9-F1
#
_cell.length_a   1.000
_cell.length_b   1.000
_cell.length_c   1.000
_cell.angle_alpha   90.00
_cell.angle_beta   90.00
_cell.angle_gamma   90.00
#
_symmetry.space_group_name_H-M   'P 1'
#
loop_
_entity.id
_entity.type
_entity.pdbx_description
1 polymer ?
#
loop_
_entity_poly.entity_id
_entity_poly.type
_entity_poly.pdbx_seq_one_letter_code
_entity_poly.pdbx_strand_id
1 'polypeptide(L)'
;WDPRMSELVGSDLEIEALLRRELLKAHFADEDTDIAFTRAVSALRLPDRMFENAQLPGNSITLRQRVLAKTDATGGITWDSSTMLVDWLLAGGGEASLFVDRSVLELGAGAGLLSIVIARLGAASVTITDGDAAAIDTALENAAINDVADHVSASVLQWGRGSSSAADSQMAHALECIGRNGKCAHTIVASDVLYNEEAIDLLEETLRALIGCGGGGHVVLG
;
A
#
# COMPACT_ATOMS: atom_id res chain seq x y z
N TRP A 1 29.27 0.24 -0.82
CA TRP A 1 29.18 1.68 -0.54
C TRP A 1 29.30 2.37 -1.88
N ASP A 2 28.18 2.88 -2.41
CA ASP A 2 28.12 3.47 -3.75
C ASP A 2 28.30 4.99 -3.65
N PRO A 3 29.28 5.60 -4.36
CA PRO A 3 29.52 7.04 -4.33
C PRO A 3 28.33 7.91 -4.76
N ARG A 4 27.33 7.34 -5.45
CA ARG A 4 26.09 8.05 -5.84
C ARG A 4 25.14 8.29 -4.66
N MET A 5 25.34 7.57 -3.56
CA MET A 5 24.45 7.60 -2.39
C MET A 5 24.84 8.66 -1.37
N SER A 6 26.03 9.26 -1.50
CA SER A 6 26.46 10.38 -0.64
C SER A 6 25.75 11.70 -0.91
N GLU A 7 24.91 11.77 -1.95
CA GLU A 7 24.16 12.97 -2.36
C GLU A 7 22.71 13.00 -1.83
N LEU A 8 22.27 12.02 -1.03
CA LEU A 8 20.90 11.94 -0.48
C LEU A 8 20.63 12.93 0.69
N VAL A 9 21.09 14.16 0.54
CA VAL A 9 20.77 15.28 1.45
C VAL A 9 20.17 16.40 0.61
N GLY A 10 18.84 16.41 0.50
CA GLY A 10 18.07 17.37 -0.30
C GLY A 10 16.63 17.46 0.20
N SER A 11 15.84 18.35 -0.40
CA SER A 11 14.38 18.41 -0.17
C SER A 11 13.70 17.11 -0.64
N ASP A 12 12.52 16.78 -0.10
CA ASP A 12 11.79 15.53 -0.45
C ASP A 12 11.63 15.35 -1.97
N LEU A 13 11.39 16.45 -2.71
CA LEU A 13 11.29 16.48 -4.17
C LEU A 13 12.61 16.16 -4.89
N GLU A 14 13.75 16.59 -4.35
CA GLU A 14 15.08 16.31 -4.92
C GLU A 14 15.50 14.86 -4.67
N ILE A 15 15.18 14.33 -3.48
CA ILE A 15 15.39 12.93 -3.15
C ILE A 15 14.50 12.04 -4.03
N GLU A 16 13.23 12.38 -4.21
CA GLU A 16 12.30 11.64 -5.08
C GLU A 16 12.77 11.68 -6.54
N ALA A 17 13.16 12.84 -7.06
CA ALA A 17 13.66 12.98 -8.42
C ALA A 17 14.96 12.20 -8.64
N LEU A 18 15.86 12.19 -7.64
CA LEU A 18 17.10 11.42 -7.68
C LEU A 18 16.83 9.91 -7.65
N LEU A 19 15.92 9.46 -6.79
CA LEU A 19 15.51 8.05 -6.72
C LEU A 19 14.86 7.61 -8.02
N ARG A 20 13.89 8.36 -8.56
CA ARG A 20 13.29 8.09 -9.87
C ARG A 20 14.36 7.98 -10.95
N ARG A 21 15.32 8.90 -10.97
CA ARG A 21 16.42 8.90 -11.96
C ARG A 21 17.35 7.70 -11.80
N GLU A 22 17.74 7.33 -10.59
CA GLU A 22 18.65 6.20 -10.36
C GLU A 22 17.96 4.84 -10.52
N LEU A 23 16.69 4.71 -10.13
CA LEU A 23 15.86 3.53 -10.40
C LEU A 23 15.68 3.30 -11.91
N LEU A 24 15.40 4.36 -12.66
CA LEU A 24 15.33 4.28 -14.13
C LEU A 24 16.66 3.85 -14.75
N LYS A 25 17.82 4.22 -14.19
CA LYS A 25 19.14 3.80 -14.67
C LYS A 25 19.45 2.34 -14.33
N ALA A 26 19.03 1.87 -13.15
CA ALA A 26 19.22 0.48 -12.73
C ALA A 26 18.43 -0.49 -13.61
N HIS A 27 17.25 -0.08 -14.09
CA HIS A 27 16.45 -0.81 -15.07
C HIS A 27 17.19 -1.10 -16.41
N PHE A 28 18.35 -0.47 -16.64
CA PHE A 28 19.21 -0.66 -17.83
C PHE A 28 20.60 -1.27 -17.51
N ALA A 29 20.86 -1.77 -16.29
CA ALA A 29 22.16 -2.32 -15.87
C ALA A 29 22.20 -3.86 -15.86
N ASP A 30 23.40 -4.47 -15.72
CA ASP A 30 23.57 -5.94 -15.65
C ASP A 30 23.12 -6.55 -14.30
N GLU A 31 22.80 -7.86 -14.29
CA GLU A 31 22.23 -8.60 -13.14
C GLU A 31 23.01 -8.51 -11.81
N ASP A 32 24.36 -8.48 -11.83
CA ASP A 32 25.17 -8.42 -10.60
C ASP A 32 25.25 -7.01 -10.03
N THR A 33 25.26 -5.99 -10.90
CA THR A 33 25.16 -4.58 -10.52
C THR A 33 23.79 -4.27 -9.92
N ASP A 34 22.75 -4.95 -10.40
CA ASP A 34 21.38 -4.82 -9.94
C ASP A 34 21.23 -5.27 -8.48
N ILE A 35 21.78 -6.44 -8.10
CA ILE A 35 21.62 -6.97 -6.72
C ILE A 35 22.27 -6.07 -5.65
N ALA A 36 23.47 -5.56 -5.89
CA ALA A 36 24.17 -4.72 -4.93
C ALA A 36 23.53 -3.33 -4.80
N PHE A 37 23.07 -2.77 -5.93
CA PHE A 37 22.33 -1.51 -5.97
C PHE A 37 20.96 -1.67 -5.30
N THR A 38 20.20 -2.68 -5.66
CA THR A 38 18.93 -3.08 -5.03
C THR A 38 19.08 -3.19 -3.51
N ARG A 39 20.09 -3.91 -3.00
CA ARG A 39 20.33 -4.01 -1.55
C ARG A 39 20.67 -2.67 -0.90
N ALA A 40 21.47 -1.83 -1.56
CA ALA A 40 21.84 -0.52 -1.04
C ALA A 40 20.65 0.44 -1.00
N VAL A 41 19.79 0.42 -2.02
CA VAL A 41 18.58 1.23 -2.14
C VAL A 41 17.50 0.73 -1.17
N SER A 42 17.35 -0.57 -1.00
CA SER A 42 16.42 -1.17 -0.01
C SER A 42 16.72 -0.79 1.43
N ALA A 43 17.99 -0.46 1.71
CA ALA A 43 18.43 -0.01 3.02
C ALA A 43 18.21 1.51 3.22
N LEU A 44 17.84 2.25 2.18
CA LEU A 44 17.52 3.67 2.30
C LEU A 44 16.18 3.83 3.02
N ARG A 45 16.27 4.45 4.20
CA ARG A 45 15.13 5.10 4.81
C ARG A 45 15.00 6.48 4.21
N LEU A 46 13.82 6.77 3.71
CA LEU A 46 13.46 8.12 3.34
C LEU A 46 13.05 8.89 4.59
N PRO A 47 13.07 10.24 4.55
CA PRO A 47 12.46 11.04 5.61
C PRO A 47 11.02 10.59 5.88
N ASP A 48 10.61 10.65 7.13
CA ASP A 48 9.22 10.39 7.48
C ASP A 48 8.34 11.49 6.87
N ARG A 49 7.29 11.10 6.14
CA ARG A 49 6.31 12.02 5.56
C ARG A 49 5.19 12.26 6.56
N MET A 50 4.85 13.52 6.75
CA MET A 50 3.70 13.91 7.57
C MET A 50 2.54 14.31 6.65
N PHE A 51 1.39 13.68 6.87
CA PHE A 51 0.14 14.06 6.25
C PHE A 51 -0.70 14.81 7.28
N GLU A 52 -1.10 16.05 7.00
CA GLU A 52 -1.87 16.88 7.92
C GLU A 52 -3.24 17.20 7.31
N ASN A 53 -4.31 16.98 8.07
CA ASN A 53 -5.65 17.37 7.66
C ASN A 53 -6.52 17.64 8.90
N ALA A 54 -7.17 18.81 8.96
CA ALA A 54 -7.96 19.25 10.11
C ALA A 54 -9.25 18.44 10.33
N GLN A 55 -9.70 17.68 9.34
CA GLN A 55 -10.88 16.82 9.42
C GLN A 55 -10.53 15.40 9.89
N LEU A 56 -9.24 15.05 9.96
CA LEU A 56 -8.75 13.77 10.44
C LEU A 56 -8.72 13.73 11.98
N PRO A 57 -9.23 12.66 12.62
CA PRO A 57 -9.00 12.44 14.04
C PRO A 57 -7.49 12.39 14.38
N GLY A 58 -7.04 13.28 15.27
CA GLY A 58 -5.63 13.44 15.60
C GLY A 58 -4.84 14.37 14.67
N ASN A 59 -5.50 14.98 13.66
CA ASN A 59 -5.01 16.01 12.73
C ASN A 59 -3.82 15.64 11.83
N SER A 60 -3.05 14.61 12.14
CA SER A 60 -1.93 14.17 11.32
C SER A 60 -1.68 12.67 11.34
N ILE A 61 -1.09 12.17 10.24
CA ILE A 61 -0.50 10.83 10.10
C ILE A 61 1.00 10.99 9.85
N THR A 62 1.82 10.20 10.53
CA THR A 62 3.25 10.08 10.24
C THR A 62 3.51 8.78 9.49
N LEU A 63 4.16 8.85 8.33
CA LEU A 63 4.48 7.71 7.50
C LEU A 63 5.98 7.56 7.36
N ARG A 64 6.51 6.42 7.79
CA ARG A 64 7.82 5.96 7.37
C ARG A 64 7.77 5.56 5.92
N GLN A 65 8.79 5.99 5.18
CA GLN A 65 8.94 5.66 3.77
C GLN A 65 10.25 4.89 3.54
N ARG A 66 10.18 3.89 2.66
CA ARG A 66 11.33 3.06 2.29
C ARG A 66 11.34 2.87 0.79
N VAL A 67 12.53 2.87 0.20
CA VAL A 67 12.66 2.42 -1.19
C VAL A 67 12.72 0.90 -1.16
N LEU A 68 11.91 0.22 -1.96
CA LEU A 68 11.86 -1.24 -1.97
C LEU A 68 12.75 -1.83 -3.05
N ALA A 69 13.22 -3.05 -2.78
CA ALA A 69 14.26 -3.75 -3.54
C ALA A 69 13.83 -4.15 -4.96
N LYS A 70 12.54 -4.42 -5.14
CA LYS A 70 12.02 -4.93 -6.40
C LYS A 70 12.10 -3.88 -7.49
N THR A 71 12.18 -4.35 -8.74
CA THR A 71 12.27 -3.60 -10.00
C THR A 71 11.25 -2.46 -10.16
N ASP A 72 10.22 -2.49 -9.34
CA ASP A 72 9.04 -1.66 -9.33
C ASP A 72 8.94 -0.75 -8.08
N ALA A 73 9.89 -0.84 -7.13
CA ALA A 73 10.30 0.07 -6.02
C ALA A 73 9.28 1.01 -5.32
N THR A 74 7.98 0.83 -5.56
CA THR A 74 6.93 1.83 -5.32
C THR A 74 6.11 1.55 -4.06
N GLY A 75 6.08 0.31 -3.58
CA GLY A 75 5.24 -0.10 -2.44
C GLY A 75 5.66 0.49 -1.09
N GLY A 76 6.88 1.00 -0.92
CA GLY A 76 7.32 1.59 0.36
C GLY A 76 7.07 3.09 0.47
N ILE A 77 6.43 3.69 -0.54
CA ILE A 77 6.27 5.14 -0.71
C ILE A 77 4.77 5.44 -0.86
N THR A 78 4.34 6.56 -0.31
CA THR A 78 2.98 7.07 -0.48
C THR A 78 2.90 7.92 -1.74
N TRP A 79 2.01 7.57 -2.66
CA TRP A 79 1.81 8.29 -3.92
C TRP A 79 0.71 9.34 -3.81
N ASP A 80 0.75 10.36 -4.67
CA ASP A 80 -0.16 11.51 -4.61
C ASP A 80 -1.63 11.10 -4.73
N SER A 81 -1.96 10.06 -5.52
CA SER A 81 -3.31 9.52 -5.65
C SER A 81 -3.90 9.11 -4.29
N SER A 82 -3.09 8.51 -3.41
CA SER A 82 -3.54 8.10 -2.07
C SER A 82 -3.83 9.29 -1.16
N THR A 83 -3.05 10.37 -1.27
CA THR A 83 -3.31 11.61 -0.54
C THR A 83 -4.58 12.30 -1.04
N MET A 84 -4.81 12.31 -2.37
CA MET A 84 -6.01 12.88 -2.97
C MET A 84 -7.27 12.11 -2.58
N LEU A 85 -7.21 10.78 -2.60
CA LEU A 85 -8.33 9.95 -2.16
C LEU A 85 -8.64 10.18 -0.68
N VAL A 86 -7.62 10.26 0.17
CA VAL A 86 -7.78 10.60 1.59
C VAL A 86 -8.41 11.98 1.77
N ASP A 87 -7.91 13.02 1.10
CA ASP A 87 -8.47 14.36 1.20
C ASP A 87 -9.93 14.39 0.74
N TRP A 88 -10.26 13.68 -0.34
CA TRP A 88 -11.64 13.54 -0.83
C TRP A 88 -12.55 12.85 0.19
N LEU A 89 -12.07 11.79 0.86
CA LEU A 89 -12.80 11.12 1.94
C LEU A 89 -13.05 12.07 3.13
N LEU A 90 -12.02 12.79 3.56
CA LEU A 90 -12.08 13.69 4.71
C LEU A 90 -12.94 14.94 4.44
N ALA A 91 -12.96 15.43 3.21
CA ALA A 91 -13.80 16.55 2.78
C ALA A 91 -15.30 16.21 2.72
N GLY A 92 -15.69 14.98 3.05
CA GLY A 92 -17.07 14.49 2.95
C GLY A 92 -17.49 14.12 1.53
N GLY A 93 -16.52 14.00 0.60
CA GLY A 93 -16.76 13.45 -0.73
C GLY A 93 -17.07 11.96 -0.68
N GLY A 94 -16.42 11.24 0.23
CA GLY A 94 -16.79 9.88 0.62
C GLY A 94 -17.82 9.87 1.74
N GLU A 95 -18.84 9.04 1.60
CA GLU A 95 -19.73 8.74 2.72
C GLU A 95 -18.92 8.06 3.84
N ALA A 96 -18.66 8.75 4.95
CA ALA A 96 -17.96 8.16 6.10
C ALA A 96 -18.62 6.85 6.59
N SER A 97 -19.94 6.71 6.37
CA SER A 97 -20.71 5.48 6.59
C SER A 97 -20.23 4.26 5.80
N LEU A 98 -19.42 4.44 4.75
CA LEU A 98 -18.79 3.34 4.00
C LEU A 98 -17.79 2.55 4.84
N PHE A 99 -17.23 3.18 5.88
CA PHE A 99 -16.17 2.61 6.69
C PHE A 99 -16.57 2.38 8.14
N VAL A 100 -17.41 3.24 8.73
CA VAL A 100 -17.81 3.14 10.14
C VAL A 100 -18.39 1.75 10.46
N ASP A 101 -17.81 1.09 11.46
CA ASP A 101 -18.17 -0.27 11.90
C ASP A 101 -18.09 -1.35 10.80
N ARG A 102 -17.35 -1.09 9.72
CA ARG A 102 -17.15 -2.03 8.61
C ARG A 102 -15.78 -2.70 8.66
N SER A 103 -15.71 -3.91 8.11
CA SER A 103 -14.44 -4.51 7.70
C SER A 103 -14.03 -3.94 6.34
N VAL A 104 -12.77 -3.53 6.24
CA VAL A 104 -12.20 -2.91 5.04
C VAL A 104 -10.97 -3.69 4.59
N LEU A 105 -10.83 -3.87 3.28
CA LEU A 105 -9.64 -4.41 2.64
C LEU A 105 -9.04 -3.36 1.72
N GLU A 106 -7.76 -3.05 1.88
CA GLU A 106 -7.01 -2.24 0.93
C GLU A 106 -6.14 -3.13 0.03
N LEU A 107 -6.25 -2.94 -1.30
CA LEU A 107 -5.39 -3.57 -2.31
C LEU A 107 -4.29 -2.60 -2.75
N GLY A 108 -3.04 -3.05 -2.76
CA GLY A 108 -1.91 -2.22 -3.20
C GLY A 108 -1.66 -1.04 -2.26
N ALA A 109 -1.70 -1.29 -0.96
CA ALA A 109 -1.72 -0.24 0.05
C ALA A 109 -0.40 0.55 0.17
N GLY A 110 0.69 -0.04 -0.32
CA GLY A 110 2.03 0.50 -0.14
C GLY A 110 2.35 0.79 1.34
N ALA A 111 2.64 2.05 1.66
CA ALA A 111 2.95 2.49 3.03
C ALA A 111 1.72 2.56 3.97
N GLY A 112 0.50 2.32 3.46
CA GLY A 112 -0.72 2.15 4.27
C GLY A 112 -1.44 3.43 4.70
N LEU A 113 -1.20 4.59 4.05
CA LEU A 113 -1.83 5.86 4.42
C LEU A 113 -3.37 5.76 4.48
N LEU A 114 -3.98 5.27 3.40
CA LEU A 114 -5.44 5.18 3.28
C LEU A 114 -6.02 4.27 4.36
N SER A 115 -5.44 3.09 4.57
CA SER A 115 -5.84 2.18 5.65
C SER A 115 -5.77 2.80 7.04
N ILE A 116 -4.71 3.56 7.34
CA ILE A 116 -4.57 4.22 8.65
C ILE A 116 -5.66 5.29 8.83
N VAL A 117 -5.93 6.08 7.78
CA VAL A 117 -7.01 7.07 7.80
C VAL A 117 -8.36 6.39 8.00
N ILE A 118 -8.66 5.34 7.25
CA ILE A 118 -9.91 4.57 7.35
C ILE A 118 -10.08 3.97 8.76
N ALA A 119 -9.01 3.44 9.36
CA ALA A 119 -9.03 2.96 10.74
C ALA A 119 -9.41 4.08 11.71
N ARG A 120 -8.82 5.28 11.56
CA ARG A 120 -9.17 6.46 12.39
C ARG A 120 -10.58 6.99 12.14
N LEU A 121 -11.14 6.76 10.95
CA LEU A 121 -12.53 7.10 10.62
C LEU A 121 -13.55 6.13 11.21
N GLY A 122 -13.12 5.13 11.99
CA GLY A 122 -14.01 4.25 12.76
C GLY A 122 -14.32 2.92 12.09
N ALA A 123 -13.46 2.44 11.19
CA ALA A 123 -13.57 1.07 10.69
C ALA A 123 -13.46 0.05 11.83
N ALA A 124 -14.27 -1.01 11.77
CA ALA A 124 -14.20 -2.07 12.76
C ALA A 124 -12.89 -2.87 12.66
N SER A 125 -12.39 -3.05 11.43
CA SER A 125 -11.10 -3.68 11.14
C SER A 125 -10.65 -3.30 9.73
N VAL A 126 -9.36 -3.09 9.54
CA VAL A 126 -8.74 -2.85 8.23
C VAL A 126 -7.71 -3.94 7.95
N THR A 127 -7.76 -4.52 6.75
CA THR A 127 -6.74 -5.46 6.25
C THR A 127 -5.97 -4.78 5.13
N ILE A 128 -4.67 -4.57 5.37
CA ILE A 128 -3.73 -4.01 4.42
C ILE A 128 -3.18 -5.13 3.55
N THR A 129 -3.22 -4.97 2.24
CA THR A 129 -2.56 -5.92 1.33
C THR A 129 -1.71 -5.22 0.29
N ASP A 130 -0.60 -5.86 -0.04
CA ASP A 130 0.36 -5.42 -1.06
C ASP A 130 1.10 -6.65 -1.60
N GLY A 131 1.62 -6.56 -2.82
CA GLY A 131 2.44 -7.62 -3.40
C GLY A 131 3.82 -7.74 -2.74
N ASP A 132 4.33 -6.67 -2.13
CA ASP A 132 5.64 -6.64 -1.51
C ASP A 132 5.59 -6.83 0.02
N ALA A 133 6.26 -7.87 0.53
CA ALA A 133 6.37 -8.11 1.97
C ALA A 133 7.02 -6.94 2.72
N ALA A 134 7.94 -6.22 2.10
CA ALA A 134 8.56 -5.04 2.72
C ALA A 134 7.60 -3.84 2.77
N ALA A 135 6.65 -3.74 1.85
CA ALA A 135 5.54 -2.77 1.94
C ALA A 135 4.64 -3.13 3.13
N ILE A 136 4.30 -4.42 3.29
CA ILE A 136 3.53 -4.91 4.43
C ILE A 136 4.21 -4.58 5.77
N ASP A 137 5.51 -4.84 5.91
CA ASP A 137 6.26 -4.50 7.11
C ASP A 137 6.22 -2.98 7.39
N THR A 138 6.38 -2.17 6.35
CA THR A 138 6.34 -0.70 6.45
C THR A 138 4.95 -0.21 6.87
N ALA A 139 3.89 -0.78 6.31
CA ALA A 139 2.52 -0.43 6.64
C ALA A 139 2.16 -0.80 8.09
N LEU A 140 2.63 -1.95 8.59
CA LEU A 140 2.46 -2.35 9.99
C LEU A 140 3.21 -1.42 10.95
N GLU A 141 4.44 -1.02 10.62
CA GLU A 141 5.17 -0.01 11.38
C GLU A 141 4.40 1.31 11.42
N ASN A 142 3.85 1.75 10.28
CA ASN A 142 3.06 2.98 10.20
C ASN A 142 1.76 2.87 10.99
N ALA A 143 1.06 1.74 10.94
CA ALA A 143 -0.13 1.50 11.77
C ALA A 143 0.18 1.62 13.27
N ALA A 144 1.34 1.10 13.70
CA ALA A 144 1.78 1.19 15.09
C ALA A 144 2.12 2.62 15.52
N ILE A 145 2.84 3.37 14.70
CA ILE A 145 3.22 4.77 15.01
C ILE A 145 2.00 5.69 15.06
N ASN A 146 0.94 5.35 14.33
CA ASN A 146 -0.30 6.12 14.27
C ASN A 146 -1.40 5.61 15.21
N ASP A 147 -1.05 4.74 16.17
CA ASP A 147 -1.95 4.21 17.20
C ASP A 147 -3.19 3.48 16.66
N VAL A 148 -3.06 2.78 15.52
CA VAL A 148 -4.15 1.99 14.92
C VAL A 148 -3.83 0.49 14.77
N ALA A 149 -2.71 0.03 15.34
CA ALA A 149 -2.29 -1.37 15.24
C ALA A 149 -3.34 -2.38 15.73
N ASP A 150 -4.16 -2.03 16.73
CA ASP A 150 -5.22 -2.91 17.25
C ASP A 150 -6.41 -3.10 16.28
N HIS A 151 -6.52 -2.21 15.27
CA HIS A 151 -7.58 -2.22 14.27
C HIS A 151 -7.10 -2.70 12.89
N VAL A 152 -5.79 -2.89 12.73
CA VAL A 152 -5.15 -3.15 11.44
C VAL A 152 -4.47 -4.53 11.47
N SER A 153 -4.72 -5.30 10.42
CA SER A 153 -3.92 -6.47 10.07
C SER A 153 -3.32 -6.27 8.68
N ALA A 154 -2.29 -7.03 8.34
CA ALA A 154 -1.67 -6.92 7.02
C ALA A 154 -1.26 -8.30 6.50
N SER A 155 -1.32 -8.48 5.18
CA SER A 155 -0.95 -9.73 4.52
C SER A 155 -0.47 -9.48 3.09
N VAL A 156 0.47 -10.29 2.62
CA VAL A 156 0.95 -10.22 1.24
C VAL A 156 -0.12 -10.79 0.30
N LEU A 157 -0.49 -10.02 -0.72
CA LEU A 157 -1.41 -10.45 -1.78
C LEU A 157 -0.84 -10.04 -3.14
N GLN A 158 -0.37 -11.03 -3.89
CA GLN A 158 -0.10 -10.85 -5.32
C GLN A 158 -1.43 -10.90 -6.08
N TRP A 159 -1.65 -9.94 -6.97
CA TRP A 159 -2.86 -9.91 -7.79
C TRP A 159 -2.87 -10.99 -8.86
N GLY A 160 -4.08 -11.37 -9.26
CA GLY A 160 -4.37 -12.38 -10.26
C GLY A 160 -4.60 -13.76 -9.65
N ARG A 161 -5.28 -14.61 -10.41
CA ARG A 161 -5.29 -16.05 -10.13
C ARG A 161 -4.01 -16.62 -10.70
N GLY A 162 -2.92 -16.55 -9.94
CA GLY A 162 -1.70 -17.22 -10.36
C GLY A 162 -2.02 -18.66 -10.74
N SER A 163 -1.51 -19.12 -11.88
CA SER A 163 -1.74 -20.47 -12.43
C SER A 163 -1.12 -21.60 -11.60
N SER A 164 -0.84 -21.34 -10.32
CA SER A 164 -0.13 -22.21 -9.39
C SER A 164 -0.86 -22.31 -8.05
N SER A 165 -0.70 -23.45 -7.38
CA SER A 165 -1.27 -23.71 -6.04
C SER A 165 -0.86 -22.67 -4.97
N ALA A 166 0.19 -21.90 -5.21
CA ALA A 166 0.65 -20.84 -4.32
C ALA A 166 -0.26 -19.59 -4.36
N ALA A 167 -0.83 -19.25 -5.52
CA ALA A 167 -1.74 -18.11 -5.63
C ALA A 167 -3.11 -18.43 -5.02
N ASP A 168 -3.61 -19.66 -5.19
CA ASP A 168 -4.78 -20.14 -4.47
C ASP A 168 -4.58 -20.08 -2.95
N SER A 169 -3.36 -20.35 -2.48
CA SER A 169 -2.99 -20.27 -1.06
C SER A 169 -2.89 -18.81 -0.56
N GLN A 170 -2.38 -17.87 -1.36
CA GLN A 170 -2.34 -16.45 -1.01
C GLN A 170 -3.72 -15.81 -1.02
N MET A 171 -4.56 -16.14 -2.00
CA MET A 171 -5.97 -15.70 -2.02
C MET A 171 -6.75 -16.31 -0.86
N ALA A 172 -6.57 -17.60 -0.56
CA ALA A 172 -7.18 -18.22 0.62
C ALA A 172 -6.70 -17.57 1.92
N HIS A 173 -5.40 -17.28 2.04
CA HIS A 173 -4.84 -16.61 3.21
C HIS A 173 -5.33 -15.16 3.32
N ALA A 174 -5.38 -14.41 2.22
CA ALA A 174 -5.98 -13.09 2.19
C ALA A 174 -7.45 -13.21 2.63
N LEU A 175 -8.25 -14.10 2.06
CA LEU A 175 -9.65 -14.32 2.48
C LEU A 175 -9.79 -14.74 3.96
N GLU A 176 -8.84 -15.49 4.51
CA GLU A 176 -8.77 -15.83 5.94
C GLU A 176 -8.41 -14.62 6.82
N CYS A 177 -7.45 -13.78 6.38
CA CYS A 177 -7.08 -12.52 7.04
C CYS A 177 -8.21 -11.48 6.98
N ILE A 178 -8.94 -11.46 5.87
CA ILE A 178 -9.99 -10.49 5.53
C ILE A 178 -11.34 -10.88 6.16
N GLY A 179 -11.55 -12.17 6.46
CA GLY A 179 -12.88 -12.75 6.58
C GLY A 179 -13.12 -13.67 7.76
N ARG A 180 -13.92 -13.21 8.73
CA ARG A 180 -14.59 -14.11 9.68
C ARG A 180 -15.44 -15.12 8.90
N ASN A 181 -15.07 -16.40 8.93
CA ASN A 181 -15.73 -17.52 8.26
C ASN A 181 -15.66 -17.50 6.71
N GLY A 182 -14.55 -17.02 6.12
CA GLY A 182 -14.28 -17.16 4.68
C GLY A 182 -15.05 -16.19 3.76
N LYS A 183 -15.52 -15.06 4.31
CA LYS A 183 -16.15 -13.97 3.55
C LYS A 183 -15.20 -12.80 3.39
N CYS A 184 -15.12 -12.19 2.21
CA CYS A 184 -14.31 -10.98 2.03
C CYS A 184 -14.90 -9.77 2.79
N ALA A 185 -14.11 -8.70 2.93
CA ALA A 185 -14.45 -7.46 3.62
C ALA A 185 -15.68 -6.80 3.00
N HIS A 186 -16.41 -6.05 3.83
CA HIS A 186 -17.57 -5.31 3.37
C HIS A 186 -17.19 -4.27 2.31
N THR A 187 -16.10 -3.54 2.55
CA THR A 187 -15.62 -2.49 1.67
C THR A 187 -14.23 -2.85 1.16
N ILE A 188 -14.03 -2.78 -0.15
CA ILE A 188 -12.72 -2.90 -0.79
C ILE A 188 -12.29 -1.52 -1.25
N VAL A 189 -11.08 -1.11 -0.92
CA VAL A 189 -10.47 0.13 -1.37
C VAL A 189 -9.17 -0.15 -2.10
N ALA A 190 -8.81 0.70 -3.04
CA ALA A 190 -7.50 0.68 -3.68
C ALA A 190 -7.17 2.08 -4.19
N SER A 191 -5.91 2.48 -4.06
CA SER A 191 -5.43 3.76 -4.59
C SER A 191 -4.19 3.55 -5.46
N ASP A 192 -4.15 4.22 -6.61
CA ASP A 192 -3.00 4.19 -7.51
C ASP A 192 -2.69 2.81 -8.11
N VAL A 193 -3.72 1.99 -8.29
CA VAL A 193 -3.61 0.59 -8.74
C VAL A 193 -3.80 0.38 -10.25
N LEU A 194 -4.06 1.45 -11.00
CA LEU A 194 -4.37 1.41 -12.43
C LEU A 194 -3.23 1.98 -13.29
N TYR A 195 -2.03 1.40 -13.18
CA TYR A 195 -0.82 1.96 -13.79
C TYR A 195 -0.35 1.28 -15.09
N ASN A 196 -0.76 0.04 -15.37
CA ASN A 196 -0.52 -0.61 -16.67
C ASN A 196 -1.59 -1.67 -17.01
N GLU A 197 -1.68 -2.09 -18.28
CA GLU A 197 -2.71 -3.04 -18.75
C GLU A 197 -2.65 -4.40 -18.04
N GLU A 198 -1.46 -4.93 -17.79
CA GLU A 198 -1.27 -6.21 -17.09
C GLU A 198 -1.78 -6.15 -15.64
N ALA A 199 -1.48 -5.05 -14.93
CA ALA A 199 -1.95 -4.82 -13.57
C ALA A 199 -3.48 -4.70 -13.52
N ILE A 200 -4.10 -4.10 -14.54
CA ILE A 200 -5.55 -3.99 -14.64
C ILE A 200 -6.20 -5.38 -14.76
N ASP A 201 -5.68 -6.25 -15.62
CA ASP A 201 -6.21 -7.61 -15.80
C ASP A 201 -6.10 -8.42 -14.50
N LEU A 202 -4.93 -8.37 -13.84
CA LEU A 202 -4.69 -9.07 -12.58
C LEU A 202 -5.56 -8.51 -11.43
N LEU A 203 -5.76 -7.19 -11.38
CA LEU A 203 -6.64 -6.55 -10.42
C LEU A 203 -8.10 -6.94 -10.66
N GLU A 204 -8.56 -6.98 -11.91
CA GLU A 204 -9.91 -7.41 -12.27
C GLU A 204 -10.17 -8.84 -11.79
N GLU A 205 -9.25 -9.77 -12.07
CA GLU A 205 -9.35 -11.16 -11.60
C GLU A 205 -9.43 -11.25 -10.07
N THR A 206 -8.59 -10.46 -9.38
CA THR A 206 -8.56 -10.39 -7.92
C THR A 206 -9.88 -9.89 -7.36
N LEU A 207 -10.40 -8.78 -7.90
CA LEU A 207 -11.69 -8.21 -7.50
C LEU A 207 -12.83 -9.19 -7.73
N ARG A 208 -12.87 -9.88 -8.88
CA ARG A 208 -13.88 -10.91 -9.17
C ARG A 208 -13.85 -12.05 -8.16
N ALA A 209 -12.66 -12.52 -7.78
CA ALA A 209 -12.51 -13.57 -6.78
C ALA A 209 -13.00 -13.10 -5.40
N LEU A 210 -12.56 -11.91 -4.96
CA LEU A 210 -12.94 -11.33 -3.67
C LEU A 210 -14.45 -11.07 -3.55
N ILE A 211 -15.07 -10.52 -4.60
CA ILE A 211 -16.52 -10.30 -4.67
C ILE A 211 -17.27 -11.64 -4.67
N GLY A 212 -16.77 -12.65 -5.41
CA GLY A 212 -17.33 -14.00 -5.45
C GLY A 212 -17.38 -14.70 -4.09
N CYS A 213 -16.47 -14.36 -3.18
CA CYS A 213 -16.45 -14.83 -1.80
C CYS A 213 -17.37 -14.04 -0.84
N GLY A 214 -18.25 -13.18 -1.37
CA GLY A 214 -19.23 -12.44 -0.57
C GLY A 214 -18.69 -11.18 0.11
N GLY A 215 -17.57 -10.63 -0.38
CA GLY A 215 -17.15 -9.26 -0.05
C GLY A 215 -17.64 -8.24 -1.08
N GLY A 216 -17.25 -6.98 -0.90
CA GLY A 216 -17.50 -5.92 -1.88
C GLY A 216 -18.94 -5.38 -1.89
N GLY A 217 -19.53 -5.17 -0.70
CA GLY A 217 -20.72 -4.33 -0.58
C GLY A 217 -20.48 -2.93 -1.18
N HIS A 218 -19.25 -2.44 -1.08
CA HIS A 218 -18.74 -1.30 -1.84
C HIS A 218 -17.30 -1.56 -2.32
N VAL A 219 -16.98 -1.00 -3.49
CA VAL A 219 -15.62 -0.93 -4.04
C VAL A 219 -15.29 0.53 -4.34
N VAL A 220 -14.20 1.05 -3.80
CA VAL A 220 -13.71 2.41 -4.02
C VAL A 220 -12.33 2.33 -4.66
N LEU A 221 -12.19 2.86 -5.87
CA LEU A 221 -10.91 2.94 -6.60
C LEU A 221 -10.58 4.41 -6.83
N GLY A 222 -9.35 4.81 -6.54
CA GLY A 222 -8.86 6.19 -6.69
C GLY A 222 -7.47 6.27 -7.27
#